data_AF-A0A372RG05-F1
#
_entry.id   AF-A0A372RG05-F1
#
_cell.length_a   1.000
_cell.length_b   1.000
_cell.length_c   1.000
_cell.angle_alpha   90.00
_cell.angle_beta   90.00
_cell.angle_gamma   90.00
#
_symmetry.space_group_name_H-M   'P 1'
#
loop_
_entity.id
_entity.type
_entity.pdbx_description
1 polymer ?
#
loop_
_entity_poly.entity_id
_entity_poly.type
_entity_poly.pdbx_seq_one_letter_code
_entity_poly.pdbx_strand_id
1 'polypeptide(L)'
;MEESPLFGQHEIIISEVIYQSGDFVYYHDNGLQKLGRLRAIMKDENGNYELRVQLILNYDDLPENLKGLSRRRHSLTGEIWFQDELFIIIMTSQILEKVTIMMMYQHQIIPEGSLRITEIIYKCNDCWHICDVKLSYQHPSDYISVKNPPLSIPVYKLFLDLYYSNFGTFRNVYHSLGGIYVQFGNMATHQRKLIKNHFVLRFIPFGGNFNEQDAWVIAGLGLVTADLPQGKDIAGVLRHNANKGCSTCTIKKKSLSTYNQDRVITLHYHHITDEEISKISQKSVSSKREQLCTEYGLRSLPSILDKLKCERYLQMPQDIYHTTAKKIGRLLKLTCKLFSQEGEDDFIKIWKNFKIPKNLVLKAIISCWVQVAKIMKAVFNKEFTLYSYKELQLCLKKEFLILPKVFASFVNLPNIYINMHLLMYYAKTFSILFVNSQVDIKEMVHHIFKGMNFKKIKFCENLQN
;
A
#
# COMPACT_ATOMS: atom_id res chain seq x y z
N MET A 1 -6.59 3.25 9.13
CA MET A 1 -7.04 2.11 9.97
C MET A 1 -8.47 2.35 10.43
N GLU A 2 -8.81 3.62 10.70
CA GLU A 2 -10.13 4.15 11.05
C GLU A 2 -11.23 3.75 10.04
N GLU A 3 -10.92 3.70 8.72
CA GLU A 3 -11.87 3.27 7.68
C GLU A 3 -12.33 1.80 7.79
N SER A 4 -11.75 0.99 8.69
CA SER A 4 -12.13 -0.42 8.84
C SER A 4 -13.26 -0.62 9.86
N PRO A 5 -14.40 -1.24 9.50
CA PRO A 5 -15.51 -1.49 10.41
C PRO A 5 -15.17 -2.47 11.55
N LEU A 6 -14.06 -3.21 11.43
CA LEU A 6 -13.55 -4.05 12.52
C LEU A 6 -12.81 -3.24 13.58
N PHE A 7 -12.10 -2.18 13.20
CA PHE A 7 -11.09 -1.52 14.04
C PHE A 7 -11.41 -0.09 14.45
N GLY A 8 -11.99 0.72 13.55
CA GLY A 8 -12.46 2.05 13.87
C GLY A 8 -13.75 2.04 14.70
N GLN A 9 -14.26 3.24 14.98
CA GLN A 9 -15.66 3.41 15.33
C GLN A 9 -16.47 3.12 14.06
N HIS A 10 -17.16 1.97 14.01
CA HIS A 10 -17.91 1.59 12.81
C HIS A 10 -19.17 2.45 12.64
N GLU A 11 -19.86 2.73 13.74
CA GLU A 11 -21.19 3.32 13.76
C GLU A 11 -21.33 4.46 14.77
N ILE A 12 -22.27 5.37 14.50
CA ILE A 12 -22.63 6.50 15.35
C ILE A 12 -24.13 6.78 15.21
N ILE A 13 -24.78 7.17 16.32
CA ILE A 13 -26.17 7.63 16.32
C ILE A 13 -26.14 9.17 16.25
N ILE A 14 -26.83 9.73 15.26
CA ILE A 14 -27.01 11.18 15.10
C ILE A 14 -28.50 11.40 14.82
N SER A 15 -29.18 12.21 15.65
CA SER A 15 -30.62 12.47 15.54
C SER A 15 -31.45 11.19 15.39
N GLU A 16 -31.23 10.23 16.30
CA GLU A 16 -31.85 8.89 16.36
C GLU A 16 -31.56 7.95 15.18
N VAL A 17 -30.91 8.42 14.11
CA VAL A 17 -30.50 7.61 12.95
C VAL A 17 -29.10 7.01 13.16
N ILE A 18 -28.93 5.73 12.81
CA ILE A 18 -27.64 5.03 12.83
C ILE A 18 -26.91 5.28 11.49
N TYR A 19 -25.73 5.88 11.58
CA TYR A 19 -24.79 6.08 10.47
C TYR A 19 -23.60 5.14 10.63
N GLN A 20 -23.18 4.49 9.55
CA GLN A 20 -22.09 3.53 9.50
C GLN A 20 -21.01 3.96 8.50
N SER A 21 -19.74 3.74 8.85
CA SER A 21 -18.60 3.93 7.95
C SER A 21 -18.80 3.11 6.67
N GLY A 22 -18.92 3.79 5.53
CA GLY A 22 -19.35 3.24 4.24
C GLY A 22 -20.60 3.92 3.66
N ASP A 23 -21.45 4.54 4.49
CA ASP A 23 -22.70 5.18 4.09
C ASP A 23 -22.53 6.44 3.22
N PHE A 24 -23.57 6.78 2.46
CA PHE A 24 -23.69 8.08 1.79
C PHE A 24 -24.59 9.02 2.61
N VAL A 25 -24.24 10.31 2.64
CA VAL A 25 -24.91 11.32 3.47
C VAL A 25 -25.03 12.65 2.73
N TYR A 26 -26.09 13.40 3.04
CA TYR A 26 -26.11 14.84 2.84
C TYR A 26 -25.51 15.53 4.08
N TYR A 27 -24.69 16.55 3.84
CA TYR A 27 -24.13 17.39 4.89
C TYR A 27 -24.13 18.87 4.48
N HIS A 28 -24.03 19.75 5.47
CA HIS A 28 -24.01 21.19 5.31
C HIS A 28 -22.59 21.76 5.35
N ASP A 29 -22.20 22.46 4.29
CA ASP A 29 -20.88 23.08 4.14
C ASP A 29 -21.02 24.51 3.58
N ASN A 30 -20.57 25.50 4.36
CA ASN A 30 -20.56 26.92 4.00
C ASN A 30 -21.90 27.48 3.46
N GLY A 31 -23.03 26.99 4.00
CA GLY A 31 -24.38 27.43 3.58
C GLY A 31 -25.04 26.56 2.51
N LEU A 32 -24.36 25.52 2.01
CA LEU A 32 -24.82 24.66 0.93
C LEU A 32 -24.96 23.20 1.38
N GLN A 33 -26.01 22.54 0.91
CA GLN A 33 -26.18 21.09 1.01
C GLN A 33 -25.25 20.40 -0.01
N LYS A 34 -24.45 19.44 0.46
CA LYS A 34 -23.51 18.68 -0.36
C LYS A 34 -23.63 17.18 -0.11
N LEU A 35 -23.23 16.39 -1.10
CA LEU A 35 -23.18 14.93 -1.04
C LEU A 35 -21.77 14.44 -0.67
N GLY A 36 -21.73 13.34 0.08
CA GLY A 36 -20.47 12.67 0.38
C GLY A 36 -20.65 11.24 0.87
N ARG A 37 -19.54 10.51 0.93
CA ARG A 37 -19.47 9.16 1.50
C ARG A 37 -18.68 9.18 2.80
N LEU A 38 -19.26 8.69 3.88
CA LEU A 38 -18.61 8.57 5.19
C LEU A 38 -17.53 7.48 5.12
N ARG A 39 -16.28 7.88 5.27
CA ARG A 39 -15.11 6.98 5.20
C ARG A 39 -14.72 6.46 6.58
N ALA A 40 -14.70 7.34 7.58
CA ALA A 40 -14.38 6.96 8.95
C ALA A 40 -15.09 7.87 9.95
N ILE A 41 -15.47 7.29 11.09
CA ILE A 41 -15.85 8.01 12.30
C ILE A 41 -14.61 8.03 13.21
N MET A 42 -14.22 9.23 13.61
CA MET A 42 -12.99 9.51 14.38
C MET A 42 -13.37 10.21 15.70
N LYS A 43 -12.38 10.41 16.57
CA LYS A 43 -12.52 11.29 17.74
C LYS A 43 -11.39 12.32 17.77
N ASP A 44 -11.73 13.54 18.15
CA ASP A 44 -10.73 14.58 18.44
C ASP A 44 -10.01 14.30 19.79
N GLU A 45 -9.04 15.13 20.13
CA GLU A 45 -8.29 15.02 21.41
C GLU A 45 -9.17 15.28 22.65
N ASN A 46 -10.36 15.86 22.48
CA ASN A 46 -11.34 16.14 23.53
C ASN A 46 -12.39 15.01 23.68
N GLY A 47 -12.43 14.04 22.76
CA GLY A 47 -13.40 12.94 22.71
C GLY A 47 -14.68 13.19 21.88
N ASN A 48 -14.80 14.37 21.25
CA ASN A 48 -15.88 14.68 20.31
C ASN A 48 -15.77 13.82 19.04
N TYR A 49 -16.90 13.56 18.38
CA TYR A 49 -16.89 12.79 17.12
C TYR A 49 -16.63 13.69 15.90
N GLU A 50 -15.59 13.34 15.15
CA GLU A 50 -15.27 13.91 13.85
C GLU A 50 -15.57 12.90 12.74
N LEU A 51 -16.12 13.37 11.62
CA LEU A 51 -16.54 12.51 10.51
C LEU A 51 -15.71 12.81 9.26
N ARG A 52 -14.95 11.82 8.80
CA ARG A 52 -14.15 11.93 7.58
C ARG A 52 -15.01 11.54 6.37
N VAL A 53 -15.27 12.50 5.49
CA VAL A 53 -16.17 12.34 4.34
C VAL A 53 -15.41 12.51 3.03
N GLN A 54 -15.64 11.61 2.08
CA GLN A 54 -15.16 11.73 0.70
C GLN A 54 -16.19 12.51 -0.13
N LEU A 55 -15.72 13.50 -0.90
CA LEU A 55 -16.59 14.39 -1.68
C LEU A 55 -17.29 13.68 -2.85
N ILE A 56 -18.55 14.05 -3.06
CA ILE A 56 -19.34 13.72 -4.25
C ILE A 56 -19.84 15.06 -4.84
N LEU A 57 -19.65 15.24 -6.14
CA LEU A 57 -19.89 16.49 -6.85
C LEU A 57 -21.15 16.42 -7.72
N ASN A 58 -21.91 17.52 -7.73
CA ASN A 58 -22.98 17.75 -8.71
C ASN A 58 -22.38 18.31 -10.01
N TYR A 59 -23.19 18.40 -11.07
CA TYR A 59 -22.75 18.96 -12.36
C TYR A 59 -22.15 20.38 -12.24
N ASP A 60 -22.69 21.21 -11.36
CA ASP A 60 -22.26 22.59 -11.20
C ASP A 60 -20.96 22.74 -10.40
N ASP A 61 -20.62 21.77 -9.55
CA ASP A 61 -19.34 21.68 -8.83
C ASP A 61 -18.21 21.10 -9.70
N LEU A 62 -18.51 20.59 -10.91
CA LEU A 62 -17.51 20.00 -11.80
C LEU A 62 -16.43 21.01 -12.23
N PRO A 63 -15.18 20.58 -12.40
CA PRO A 63 -14.17 21.36 -13.12
C PRO A 63 -14.64 21.74 -14.53
N GLU A 64 -14.39 22.99 -14.96
CA GLU A 64 -14.84 23.52 -16.26
C GLU A 64 -14.41 22.64 -17.44
N ASN A 65 -13.19 22.08 -17.39
CA ASN A 65 -12.66 21.18 -18.42
C ASN A 65 -13.37 19.82 -18.51
N LEU A 66 -14.30 19.53 -17.60
CA LEU A 66 -15.13 18.31 -17.56
C LEU A 66 -16.63 18.59 -17.79
N LYS A 67 -17.08 19.86 -17.64
CA LYS A 67 -18.45 20.30 -17.93
C LYS A 67 -18.74 20.17 -19.43
N GLY A 68 -19.69 19.29 -19.77
CA GLY A 68 -20.07 19.03 -21.16
C GLY A 68 -21.53 18.61 -21.29
N LEU A 69 -22.11 18.83 -22.47
CA LEU A 69 -23.55 18.63 -22.73
C LEU A 69 -24.05 17.22 -22.37
N SER A 70 -23.25 16.17 -22.60
CA SER A 70 -23.58 14.80 -22.19
C SER A 70 -23.72 14.69 -20.66
N ARG A 71 -22.74 15.19 -19.89
CA ARG A 71 -22.80 15.17 -18.42
C ARG A 71 -23.95 16.02 -17.87
N ARG A 72 -24.30 17.13 -18.53
CA ARG A 72 -25.49 17.91 -18.17
C ARG A 72 -26.77 17.08 -18.32
N ARG A 73 -26.91 16.31 -19.41
CA ARG A 73 -28.03 15.38 -19.60
C ARG A 73 -28.02 14.24 -18.57
N HIS A 74 -26.84 13.69 -18.28
CA HIS A 74 -26.71 12.61 -17.29
C HIS A 74 -27.11 13.08 -15.88
N SER A 75 -26.71 14.29 -15.48
CA SER A 75 -27.06 14.86 -14.18
C SER A 75 -28.57 15.06 -14.00
N LEU A 76 -29.27 15.45 -15.08
CA LEU A 76 -30.74 15.48 -15.12
C LEU A 76 -31.39 14.08 -14.96
N THR A 77 -30.63 12.99 -15.12
CA THR A 77 -31.06 11.60 -14.84
C THR A 77 -30.53 11.04 -13.51
N GLY A 78 -30.10 11.91 -12.57
CA GLY A 78 -29.60 11.50 -11.25
C GLY A 78 -28.12 11.11 -11.21
N GLU A 79 -27.32 11.46 -12.23
CA GLU A 79 -25.90 11.13 -12.27
C GLU A 79 -25.05 12.17 -11.52
N ILE A 80 -24.15 11.65 -10.67
CA ILE A 80 -23.29 12.40 -9.75
C ILE A 80 -21.88 11.77 -9.74
N TRP A 81 -20.87 12.55 -9.36
CA TRP A 81 -19.46 12.18 -9.57
C TRP A 81 -18.69 12.01 -8.27
N PHE A 82 -17.95 10.91 -8.12
CA PHE A 82 -17.03 10.75 -7.00
C PHE A 82 -15.77 11.59 -7.18
N GLN A 83 -15.19 12.10 -6.09
CA GLN A 83 -13.85 12.70 -6.10
C GLN A 83 -12.86 11.85 -5.28
N ASP A 84 -11.78 11.39 -5.91
CA ASP A 84 -10.85 10.41 -5.28
C ASP A 84 -9.83 11.04 -4.32
N GLU A 85 -9.42 12.29 -4.57
CA GLU A 85 -8.28 12.90 -3.87
C GLU A 85 -8.62 13.80 -2.67
N LEU A 86 -9.89 14.17 -2.47
CA LEU A 86 -10.30 15.06 -1.38
C LEU A 86 -11.19 14.36 -0.35
N PHE A 87 -10.68 14.30 0.88
CA PHE A 87 -11.45 14.03 2.08
C PHE A 87 -11.58 15.34 2.87
N ILE A 88 -12.77 15.61 3.39
CA ILE A 88 -13.02 16.65 4.38
C ILE A 88 -13.24 16.01 5.75
N ILE A 89 -13.09 16.81 6.80
CA ILE A 89 -13.54 16.47 8.16
C ILE A 89 -14.72 17.38 8.45
N ILE A 90 -15.83 16.81 8.93
CA ILE A 90 -17.02 17.54 9.34
C ILE A 90 -17.44 17.12 10.76
N MET A 91 -18.12 18.00 11.47
CA MET A 91 -18.73 17.67 12.75
C MET A 91 -20.04 16.90 12.55
N THR A 92 -20.45 16.12 13.55
CA THR A 92 -21.75 15.41 13.54
C THR A 92 -22.95 16.34 13.32
N SER A 93 -22.88 17.58 13.82
CA SER A 93 -23.88 18.63 13.62
C SER A 93 -24.01 19.15 12.18
N GLN A 94 -23.11 18.76 11.28
CA GLN A 94 -23.19 19.09 9.85
C GLN A 94 -23.92 18.03 9.03
N ILE A 95 -24.17 16.82 9.55
CA ILE A 95 -24.96 15.82 8.84
C ILE A 95 -26.44 16.22 8.85
N LEU A 96 -27.09 16.07 7.69
CA LEU A 96 -28.50 16.34 7.49
C LEU A 96 -29.30 15.04 7.49
N GLU A 97 -28.97 14.12 6.56
CA GLU A 97 -29.67 12.85 6.40
C GLU A 97 -28.80 11.79 5.67
N LYS A 98 -29.24 10.54 5.71
CA LYS A 98 -28.64 9.39 5.03
C LYS A 98 -29.24 9.21 3.63
N VAL A 99 -28.41 8.89 2.64
CA VAL A 99 -28.78 8.83 1.22
C VAL A 99 -28.51 7.44 0.65
N THR A 100 -29.34 6.98 -0.28
CA THR A 100 -29.09 5.77 -1.09
C THR A 100 -28.53 6.17 -2.44
N ILE A 101 -27.28 5.78 -2.74
CA ILE A 101 -26.58 6.07 -3.99
C ILE A 101 -26.08 4.78 -4.62
N MET A 102 -26.37 4.57 -5.90
CA MET A 102 -26.11 3.32 -6.60
C MET A 102 -24.81 3.36 -7.42
N MET A 103 -23.85 2.52 -7.03
CA MET A 103 -22.60 2.32 -7.76
C MET A 103 -22.85 1.38 -8.95
N MET A 104 -22.62 1.84 -10.19
CA MET A 104 -22.96 1.07 -11.40
C MET A 104 -22.24 -0.27 -11.56
N TYR A 105 -21.09 -0.49 -10.90
CA TYR A 105 -20.40 -1.79 -10.94
C TYR A 105 -20.94 -2.82 -9.94
N GLN A 106 -21.76 -2.39 -8.98
CA GLN A 106 -22.33 -3.26 -7.93
C GLN A 106 -23.79 -3.65 -8.24
N HIS A 107 -24.51 -2.82 -9.01
CA HIS A 107 -25.95 -2.96 -9.22
C HIS A 107 -26.28 -3.16 -10.71
N GLN A 108 -26.83 -4.32 -11.06
CA GLN A 108 -27.19 -4.66 -12.44
C GLN A 108 -28.49 -3.99 -12.92
N ILE A 109 -29.34 -3.56 -11.99
CA ILE A 109 -30.58 -2.83 -12.24
C ILE A 109 -30.57 -1.60 -11.33
N ILE A 110 -30.86 -0.44 -11.89
CA ILE A 110 -30.90 0.86 -11.22
C ILE A 110 -32.29 1.44 -11.44
N PRO A 111 -33.11 1.67 -10.39
CA PRO A 111 -34.43 2.29 -10.54
C PRO A 111 -34.34 3.68 -11.15
N GLU A 112 -35.31 4.00 -12.01
CA GLU A 112 -35.37 5.31 -12.67
C GLU A 112 -35.57 6.43 -11.62
N GLY A 113 -34.81 7.51 -11.76
CA GLY A 113 -34.77 8.61 -10.78
C GLY A 113 -33.87 8.40 -9.56
N SER A 114 -33.23 7.23 -9.39
CA SER A 114 -32.26 7.03 -8.29
C SER A 114 -30.90 7.68 -8.58
N LEU A 115 -30.25 8.19 -7.52
CA LEU A 115 -28.90 8.75 -7.62
C LEU A 115 -27.87 7.66 -7.94
N ARG A 116 -27.06 7.87 -8.99
CA ARG A 116 -26.06 6.89 -9.45
C ARG A 116 -24.69 7.50 -9.70
N ILE A 117 -23.64 6.69 -9.51
CA ILE A 117 -22.26 7.06 -9.86
C ILE A 117 -21.74 6.12 -10.96
N THR A 118 -21.33 6.75 -12.06
CA THR A 118 -20.78 6.17 -13.31
C THR A 118 -19.30 6.48 -13.49
N GLU A 119 -18.86 7.63 -12.99
CA GLU A 119 -17.57 8.26 -13.26
C GLU A 119 -16.94 8.77 -11.95
N ILE A 120 -15.61 8.67 -11.86
CA ILE A 120 -14.79 9.23 -10.77
C ILE A 120 -13.87 10.31 -11.34
N ILE A 121 -13.77 11.42 -10.62
CA ILE A 121 -12.93 12.57 -10.89
C ILE A 121 -11.67 12.51 -10.01
N TYR A 122 -10.52 12.69 -10.64
CA TYR A 122 -9.22 12.74 -9.97
C TYR A 122 -8.31 13.77 -10.65
N LYS A 123 -7.25 14.17 -9.94
CA LYS A 123 -6.28 15.15 -10.43
C LYS A 123 -4.99 14.45 -10.84
N CYS A 124 -4.56 14.60 -12.09
CA CYS A 124 -3.34 14.01 -12.61
C CYS A 124 -2.54 15.06 -13.39
N ASN A 125 -1.28 15.25 -13.00
CA ASN A 125 -0.39 16.31 -13.50
C ASN A 125 -1.05 17.71 -13.47
N ASP A 126 -1.73 17.99 -12.35
CA ASP A 126 -2.47 19.21 -12.05
C ASP A 126 -3.70 19.55 -12.92
N CYS A 127 -4.02 18.74 -13.93
CA CYS A 127 -5.30 18.74 -14.64
C CYS A 127 -6.32 17.78 -13.98
N TRP A 128 -7.61 18.05 -14.16
CA TRP A 128 -8.70 17.14 -13.77
C TRP A 128 -9.03 16.15 -14.88
N HIS A 129 -9.16 14.88 -14.54
CA HIS A 129 -9.48 13.77 -15.44
C HIS A 129 -10.61 12.92 -14.87
N ILE A 130 -11.13 12.02 -15.70
CA ILE A 130 -12.25 11.12 -15.36
C ILE A 130 -11.89 9.67 -15.69
N CYS A 131 -12.47 8.74 -14.94
CA CYS A 131 -12.45 7.30 -15.21
C CYS A 131 -13.79 6.65 -14.88
N ASP A 132 -14.03 5.45 -15.43
CA ASP A 132 -15.16 4.57 -15.06
C ASP A 132 -15.13 4.29 -13.56
N VAL A 133 -16.31 4.33 -12.90
CA VAL A 133 -16.49 4.07 -11.45
C VAL A 133 -15.90 2.74 -10.97
N LYS A 134 -15.70 1.76 -11.86
CA LYS A 134 -14.92 0.55 -11.58
C LYS A 134 -13.53 0.88 -11.04
N LEU A 135 -12.86 1.92 -11.53
CA LEU A 135 -11.52 2.33 -11.07
C LEU A 135 -11.51 3.05 -9.71
N SER A 136 -12.54 2.81 -8.87
CA SER A 136 -12.52 3.16 -7.44
C SER A 136 -11.74 2.13 -6.62
N TYR A 137 -11.16 2.61 -5.52
CA TYR A 137 -10.81 1.75 -4.40
C TYR A 137 -12.09 1.29 -3.66
N GLN A 138 -12.19 0.00 -3.37
CA GLN A 138 -13.34 -0.57 -2.65
C GLN A 138 -13.22 -0.31 -1.15
N HIS A 139 -14.26 0.27 -0.53
CA HIS A 139 -14.19 0.64 0.89
C HIS A 139 -14.25 -0.63 1.78
N PRO A 140 -13.61 -0.66 2.98
CA PRO A 140 -13.64 -1.85 3.83
C PRO A 140 -15.03 -2.33 4.24
N SER A 141 -16.03 -1.43 4.30
CA SER A 141 -17.46 -1.77 4.46
C SER A 141 -18.01 -2.68 3.37
N ASP A 142 -17.46 -2.59 2.15
CA ASP A 142 -18.06 -3.14 0.93
C ASP A 142 -17.67 -4.61 0.73
N TYR A 143 -16.77 -5.13 1.57
CA TYR A 143 -16.36 -6.54 1.58
C TYR A 143 -16.32 -7.16 2.99
N ILE A 144 -16.15 -6.38 4.06
CA ILE A 144 -16.19 -6.90 5.43
C ILE A 144 -17.62 -6.95 5.94
N SER A 145 -18.05 -8.12 6.42
CA SER A 145 -19.27 -8.26 7.22
C SER A 145 -18.87 -8.37 8.69
N VAL A 146 -19.38 -7.47 9.52
CA VAL A 146 -19.19 -7.53 10.97
C VAL A 146 -20.25 -8.47 11.56
N LYS A 147 -19.84 -9.36 12.47
CA LYS A 147 -20.76 -10.06 13.37
C LYS A 147 -20.74 -9.33 14.71
N ASN A 148 -21.91 -8.97 15.20
CA ASN A 148 -22.04 -8.35 16.52
C ASN A 148 -21.59 -9.37 17.59
N PRO A 149 -20.68 -8.98 18.52
CA PRO A 149 -20.22 -9.86 19.57
C PRO A 149 -21.31 -10.07 20.64
N PRO A 150 -21.26 -11.17 21.42
CA PRO A 150 -22.12 -11.35 22.58
C PRO A 150 -21.90 -10.24 23.62
N LEU A 151 -22.99 -9.65 24.13
CA LEU A 151 -22.97 -8.52 25.07
C LEU A 151 -22.30 -8.81 26.43
N SER A 152 -22.11 -10.08 26.78
CA SER A 152 -21.61 -10.54 28.09
C SER A 152 -20.12 -10.92 28.11
N ILE A 153 -19.41 -10.89 26.98
CA ILE A 153 -18.03 -11.41 26.85
C ILE A 153 -17.07 -10.26 26.50
N PRO A 154 -15.87 -10.17 27.09
CA PRO A 154 -14.88 -9.16 26.71
C PRO A 154 -14.43 -9.32 25.24
N VAL A 155 -14.50 -8.23 24.48
CA VAL A 155 -14.23 -8.19 23.04
C VAL A 155 -12.86 -7.58 22.77
N TYR A 156 -11.95 -8.36 22.18
CA TYR A 156 -10.60 -7.89 21.85
C TYR A 156 -10.42 -7.76 20.33
N LYS A 157 -10.15 -6.54 19.86
CA LYS A 157 -9.91 -6.21 18.45
C LYS A 157 -8.40 -6.20 18.15
N LEU A 158 -7.89 -7.16 17.37
CA LEU A 158 -6.45 -7.33 17.09
C LEU A 158 -6.12 -7.14 15.60
N PHE A 159 -5.29 -6.14 15.29
CA PHE A 159 -4.73 -5.90 13.96
C PHE A 159 -3.46 -6.74 13.79
N LEU A 160 -3.40 -7.61 12.78
CA LEU A 160 -2.25 -8.50 12.55
C LEU A 160 -1.37 -7.98 11.41
N ASP A 161 -0.14 -7.58 11.75
CA ASP A 161 0.95 -7.34 10.81
C ASP A 161 1.68 -8.66 10.52
N LEU A 162 1.73 -9.07 9.25
CA LEU A 162 2.43 -10.27 8.78
C LEU A 162 3.74 -9.91 8.07
N TYR A 163 4.82 -10.57 8.47
CA TYR A 163 6.14 -10.44 7.85
C TYR A 163 6.59 -11.80 7.31
N TYR A 164 6.92 -11.88 6.02
CA TYR A 164 7.42 -13.11 5.39
C TYR A 164 8.88 -12.94 4.93
N SER A 165 9.78 -13.82 5.38
CA SER A 165 11.19 -13.79 4.95
C SER A 165 11.82 -15.18 4.80
N ASN A 166 12.66 -15.35 3.77
CA ASN A 166 13.40 -16.58 3.52
C ASN A 166 14.84 -16.45 4.03
N PHE A 167 15.31 -17.46 4.75
CA PHE A 167 16.67 -17.52 5.29
C PHE A 167 17.68 -17.88 4.22
N GLY A 168 18.24 -16.84 3.56
CA GLY A 168 19.28 -17.01 2.54
C GLY A 168 20.54 -17.74 2.99
N THR A 169 20.77 -17.87 4.30
CA THR A 169 21.89 -18.61 4.91
C THR A 169 21.88 -20.11 4.58
N PHE A 170 20.72 -20.74 4.38
CA PHE A 170 20.62 -22.18 4.10
C PHE A 170 20.55 -22.52 2.60
N ARG A 171 20.52 -21.51 1.73
CA ARG A 171 20.20 -21.62 0.30
C ARG A 171 21.09 -22.58 -0.52
N ASN A 172 22.29 -22.88 -0.02
CA ASN A 172 23.27 -23.75 -0.65
C ASN A 172 23.56 -25.04 0.18
N VAL A 173 22.79 -25.31 1.24
CA VAL A 173 23.08 -26.38 2.23
C VAL A 173 21.84 -27.23 2.54
N TYR A 174 20.64 -26.64 2.52
CA TYR A 174 19.35 -27.32 2.71
C TYR A 174 18.27 -26.68 1.83
N HIS A 175 17.04 -27.19 1.87
CA HIS A 175 15.88 -26.47 1.33
C HIS A 175 15.78 -25.05 1.93
N SER A 176 15.28 -24.10 1.13
CA SER A 176 15.11 -22.69 1.53
C SER A 176 14.09 -22.52 2.66
N LEU A 177 14.53 -22.63 3.90
CA LEU A 177 13.74 -22.30 5.09
C LEU A 177 13.29 -20.83 5.07
N GLY A 178 12.12 -20.56 5.66
CA GLY A 178 11.57 -19.22 5.79
C GLY A 178 10.60 -19.13 6.96
N GLY A 179 10.42 -17.92 7.49
CA GLY A 179 9.57 -17.62 8.64
C GLY A 179 8.40 -16.71 8.26
N ILE A 180 7.24 -17.00 8.86
CA ILE A 180 6.12 -16.07 9.00
C ILE A 180 6.18 -15.53 10.43
N TYR A 181 6.29 -14.21 10.57
CA TYR A 181 6.20 -13.52 11.85
C TYR A 181 4.89 -12.74 11.90
N VAL A 182 4.26 -12.72 13.08
CA VAL A 182 3.06 -11.95 13.38
C VAL A 182 3.40 -10.92 14.45
N GLN A 183 2.86 -9.72 14.29
CA GLN A 183 2.90 -8.66 15.28
C GLN A 183 1.50 -8.06 15.44
N PHE A 184 1.16 -7.63 16.65
CA PHE A 184 -0.08 -6.88 16.91
C PHE A 184 0.16 -5.40 16.59
N GLY A 185 -0.44 -4.91 15.51
CA GLY A 185 -0.26 -3.52 15.04
C GLY A 185 -0.83 -2.47 16.00
N ASN A 186 -1.77 -2.86 16.87
CA ASN A 186 -2.28 -2.03 17.98
C ASN A 186 -1.19 -1.58 18.97
N MET A 187 -0.04 -2.27 19.02
CA MET A 187 1.04 -1.93 19.95
C MET A 187 1.70 -0.59 19.61
N ALA A 188 2.09 0.16 20.63
CA ALA A 188 2.84 1.40 20.45
C ALA A 188 4.16 1.14 19.70
N THR A 189 4.62 2.09 18.89
CA THR A 189 5.77 1.92 17.98
C THR A 189 7.07 1.52 18.70
N HIS A 190 7.26 1.92 19.97
CA HIS A 190 8.39 1.46 20.79
C HIS A 190 8.23 0.00 21.24
N GLN A 191 7.01 -0.46 21.54
CA GLN A 191 6.72 -1.86 21.85
C GLN A 191 6.89 -2.75 20.61
N ARG A 192 6.50 -2.27 19.42
CA ARG A 192 6.68 -2.98 18.14
C ARG A 192 8.14 -3.19 17.72
N LYS A 193 9.10 -2.55 18.39
CA LYS A 193 10.54 -2.80 18.23
C LYS A 193 11.10 -3.89 19.16
N LEU A 194 10.33 -4.39 20.13
CA LEU A 194 10.81 -5.35 21.12
C LEU A 194 10.70 -6.80 20.61
N ILE A 195 11.78 -7.58 20.77
CA ILE A 195 11.87 -8.99 20.30
C ILE A 195 10.66 -9.82 20.76
N LYS A 196 10.32 -9.72 22.06
CA LYS A 196 9.23 -10.45 22.72
C LYS A 196 7.82 -10.19 22.16
N ASN A 197 7.66 -9.19 21.31
CA ASN A 197 6.38 -8.78 20.70
C ASN A 197 6.27 -9.22 19.22
N HIS A 198 7.11 -10.17 18.80
CA HIS A 198 7.08 -10.79 17.47
C HIS A 198 6.91 -12.30 17.62
N PHE A 199 5.82 -12.85 17.07
CA PHE A 199 5.45 -14.24 17.22
C PHE A 199 5.75 -15.01 15.93
N VAL A 200 6.54 -16.09 16.01
CA VAL A 200 6.81 -16.95 14.85
C VAL A 200 5.63 -17.91 14.69
N LEU A 201 4.86 -17.78 13.61
CA LEU A 201 3.64 -18.58 13.39
C LEU A 201 3.92 -20.08 13.12
N ARG A 202 5.19 -20.50 13.10
CA ARG A 202 5.61 -21.87 12.84
C ARG A 202 6.72 -22.36 13.78
N PHE A 203 6.44 -22.38 15.07
CA PHE A 203 6.84 -23.46 15.99
C PHE A 203 5.85 -23.48 17.17
N ILE A 204 5.03 -24.54 17.25
CA ILE A 204 4.16 -24.78 18.42
C ILE A 204 5.01 -25.56 19.44
N PRO A 205 5.22 -25.06 20.67
CA PRO A 205 5.78 -25.87 21.74
C PRO A 205 4.71 -26.85 22.25
N PHE A 206 5.05 -28.14 22.34
CA PHE A 206 4.21 -29.11 23.05
C PHE A 206 4.15 -28.77 24.55
N GLY A 207 2.99 -28.94 25.17
CA GLY A 207 2.82 -28.85 26.63
C GLY A 207 2.40 -27.48 27.20
N GLY A 208 2.08 -26.49 26.36
CA GLY A 208 1.52 -25.21 26.83
C GLY A 208 0.07 -25.36 27.29
N ASN A 209 -0.16 -25.42 28.60
CA ASN A 209 -1.50 -25.30 29.20
C ASN A 209 -1.82 -23.82 29.45
N PHE A 210 -2.99 -23.37 29.01
CA PHE A 210 -3.49 -22.01 29.21
C PHE A 210 -4.79 -22.06 30.01
N ASN A 211 -4.91 -21.25 31.06
CA ASN A 211 -6.17 -21.13 31.78
C ASN A 211 -7.21 -20.52 30.83
N GLU A 212 -8.26 -21.29 30.53
CA GLU A 212 -9.30 -20.88 29.59
C GLU A 212 -10.11 -19.71 30.17
N GLN A 213 -10.11 -18.59 29.44
CA GLN A 213 -11.02 -17.47 29.64
C GLN A 213 -11.74 -17.22 28.31
N ASP A 214 -13.06 -17.36 28.31
CA ASP A 214 -13.87 -17.07 27.13
C ASP A 214 -13.75 -15.58 26.75
N ALA A 215 -13.15 -15.33 25.59
CA ALA A 215 -12.87 -13.99 25.09
C ALA A 215 -13.16 -13.91 23.59
N TRP A 216 -13.94 -12.92 23.16
CA TRP A 216 -14.33 -12.79 21.77
C TRP A 216 -13.25 -12.00 20.99
N VAL A 217 -12.32 -12.74 20.38
CA VAL A 217 -11.20 -12.15 19.63
C VAL A 217 -11.59 -11.88 18.17
N ILE A 218 -11.67 -10.60 17.80
CA ILE A 218 -11.82 -10.14 16.42
C ILE A 218 -10.42 -9.82 15.88
N ALA A 219 -9.83 -10.78 15.17
CA ALA A 219 -8.57 -10.59 14.46
C ALA A 219 -8.81 -10.21 13.00
N GLY A 220 -8.10 -9.20 12.49
CA GLY A 220 -8.16 -8.79 11.09
C GLY A 220 -6.76 -8.63 10.50
N LEU A 221 -6.60 -9.02 9.23
CA LEU A 221 -5.33 -8.83 8.52
C LEU A 221 -5.09 -7.33 8.31
N GLY A 222 -3.95 -6.85 8.80
CA GLY A 222 -3.56 -5.45 8.76
C GLY A 222 -2.65 -5.11 7.58
N LEU A 223 -1.47 -5.71 7.56
CA LEU A 223 -0.44 -5.48 6.55
C LEU A 223 0.32 -6.78 6.26
N VAL A 224 0.77 -6.97 5.02
CA VAL A 224 1.64 -8.08 4.63
C VAL A 224 2.90 -7.51 3.98
N THR A 225 4.04 -7.68 4.62
CA THR A 225 5.34 -7.24 4.10
C THR A 225 6.27 -8.42 3.85
N ALA A 226 7.07 -8.34 2.79
CA ALA A 226 8.00 -9.39 2.40
C ALA A 226 9.12 -8.85 1.50
N ASP A 227 10.23 -9.58 1.45
CA ASP A 227 11.32 -9.36 0.49
C ASP A 227 10.77 -9.21 -0.95
N LEU A 228 11.34 -8.29 -1.74
CA LEU A 228 10.79 -7.84 -3.04
C LEU A 228 10.35 -8.94 -4.05
N PRO A 229 11.01 -10.12 -4.16
CA PRO A 229 10.48 -11.24 -4.94
C PRO A 229 9.23 -11.88 -4.30
N GLN A 230 9.31 -12.18 -3.01
CA GLN A 230 8.27 -12.83 -2.21
C GLN A 230 6.99 -11.99 -2.13
N GLY A 231 7.10 -10.67 -1.94
CA GLY A 231 5.93 -9.78 -1.93
C GLY A 231 5.11 -9.82 -3.23
N LYS A 232 5.76 -10.09 -4.37
CA LYS A 232 5.08 -10.25 -5.68
C LYS A 232 4.46 -11.64 -5.81
N ASP A 233 5.20 -12.67 -5.39
CA ASP A 233 4.66 -14.03 -5.32
C ASP A 233 3.41 -14.10 -4.41
N ILE A 234 3.37 -13.33 -3.32
CA ILE A 234 2.26 -13.21 -2.36
C ILE A 234 1.11 -12.34 -2.91
N ALA A 235 1.40 -11.27 -3.64
CA ALA A 235 0.37 -10.43 -4.28
C ALA A 235 -0.21 -11.03 -5.58
N GLY A 236 0.14 -12.28 -5.94
CA GLY A 236 -0.32 -12.93 -7.16
C GLY A 236 0.29 -12.41 -8.47
N VAL A 237 1.33 -11.59 -8.41
CA VAL A 237 1.92 -10.87 -9.56
C VAL A 237 3.25 -11.49 -10.01
N LEU A 238 3.54 -11.44 -11.31
CA LEU A 238 4.81 -11.90 -11.88
C LEU A 238 6.00 -11.09 -11.36
N ARG A 239 7.15 -11.77 -11.27
CA ARG A 239 8.40 -11.21 -10.77
C ARG A 239 8.96 -10.14 -11.71
N HIS A 240 9.77 -9.23 -11.15
CA HIS A 240 10.33 -8.01 -11.77
C HIS A 240 11.02 -8.13 -13.16
N ASN A 241 11.25 -9.34 -13.67
CA ASN A 241 11.80 -9.54 -15.01
C ASN A 241 10.72 -9.63 -16.11
N ALA A 242 9.48 -9.96 -15.77
CA ALA A 242 8.34 -10.05 -16.70
C ALA A 242 7.98 -8.70 -17.34
N ASN A 243 7.16 -8.75 -18.40
CA ASN A 243 6.75 -7.55 -19.14
C ASN A 243 5.85 -6.64 -18.30
N LYS A 244 4.86 -7.20 -17.59
CA LYS A 244 4.20 -6.58 -16.44
C LYS A 244 4.75 -7.25 -15.18
N GLY A 245 5.06 -6.47 -14.14
CA GLY A 245 5.74 -7.00 -12.95
C GLY A 245 5.95 -5.99 -11.82
N CYS A 246 5.15 -4.91 -11.78
CA CYS A 246 4.95 -4.10 -10.58
C CYS A 246 3.76 -4.69 -9.83
N SER A 247 3.79 -4.84 -8.51
CA SER A 247 2.62 -5.36 -7.79
C SER A 247 1.45 -4.38 -7.83
N THR A 248 1.71 -3.08 -8.00
CA THR A 248 0.70 -2.01 -7.87
C THR A 248 0.08 -1.58 -9.22
N CYS A 249 0.66 -1.95 -10.37
CA CYS A 249 0.19 -1.46 -11.68
C CYS A 249 0.51 -2.37 -12.87
N THR A 250 -0.30 -2.23 -13.92
CA THR A 250 -0.22 -2.96 -15.20
C THR A 250 0.81 -2.39 -16.20
N ILE A 251 1.61 -1.38 -15.82
CA ILE A 251 2.58 -0.73 -16.73
C ILE A 251 3.68 -1.70 -17.21
N LYS A 252 3.92 -1.67 -18.52
CA LYS A 252 4.91 -2.50 -19.21
C LYS A 252 6.33 -2.04 -18.91
N LYS A 253 7.27 -3.00 -18.76
CA LYS A 253 8.68 -2.81 -18.40
C LYS A 253 9.44 -1.80 -19.26
N LYS A 254 9.05 -1.66 -20.54
CA LYS A 254 9.63 -0.68 -21.49
C LYS A 254 9.21 0.77 -21.23
N SER A 255 8.20 1.01 -20.39
CA SER A 255 7.56 2.31 -20.13
C SER A 255 7.74 2.80 -18.68
N LEU A 256 8.51 2.09 -17.85
CA LEU A 256 8.77 2.43 -16.45
C LEU A 256 9.57 3.74 -16.28
N SER A 257 10.18 4.29 -17.34
CA SER A 257 10.76 5.64 -17.36
C SER A 257 9.81 6.75 -17.82
N THR A 258 8.54 6.44 -18.16
CA THR A 258 7.58 7.45 -18.62
C THR A 258 6.87 8.10 -17.44
N TYR A 259 7.38 9.27 -17.04
CA TYR A 259 6.94 10.01 -15.85
C TYR A 259 5.45 10.44 -15.87
N ASN A 260 4.92 10.81 -17.04
CA ASN A 260 3.59 11.42 -17.23
C ASN A 260 2.46 10.42 -17.59
N GLN A 261 2.64 9.10 -17.44
CA GLN A 261 1.52 8.18 -17.70
C GLN A 261 0.37 8.42 -16.71
N ASP A 262 -0.86 8.27 -17.20
CA ASP A 262 -2.02 8.31 -16.33
C ASP A 262 -1.99 7.13 -15.35
N ARG A 263 -2.13 7.44 -14.07
CA ARG A 263 -1.81 6.53 -12.97
C ARG A 263 -3.03 5.76 -12.53
N VAL A 264 -4.18 6.43 -12.41
CA VAL A 264 -5.45 5.78 -12.02
C VAL A 264 -5.80 4.69 -13.02
N ILE A 265 -5.76 5.00 -14.32
CA ILE A 265 -6.06 4.05 -15.41
C ILE A 265 -5.10 2.84 -15.45
N THR A 266 -3.91 2.93 -14.84
CA THR A 266 -2.87 1.87 -14.95
C THR A 266 -2.65 1.04 -13.68
N LEU A 267 -3.33 1.32 -12.57
CA LEU A 267 -3.23 0.52 -11.34
C LEU A 267 -3.81 -0.90 -11.52
N HIS A 268 -3.47 -1.81 -10.60
CA HIS A 268 -4.27 -3.02 -10.39
C HIS A 268 -5.40 -2.74 -9.41
N TYR A 269 -6.61 -3.17 -9.77
CA TYR A 269 -7.81 -3.10 -8.94
C TYR A 269 -8.32 -4.51 -8.62
N HIS A 270 -8.91 -4.71 -7.44
CA HIS A 270 -9.28 -6.04 -6.94
C HIS A 270 -10.18 -6.80 -7.92
N HIS A 271 -11.36 -6.25 -8.23
CA HIS A 271 -12.36 -6.87 -9.12
C HIS A 271 -11.85 -7.10 -10.56
N ILE A 272 -11.10 -6.16 -11.17
CA ILE A 272 -10.49 -6.37 -12.50
C ILE A 272 -9.52 -7.56 -12.46
N THR A 273 -8.71 -7.63 -11.40
CA THR A 273 -7.75 -8.72 -11.23
C THR A 273 -8.48 -10.05 -11.02
N ASP A 274 -9.58 -10.07 -10.27
CA ASP A 274 -10.36 -11.30 -10.06
C ASP A 274 -11.03 -11.77 -11.36
N GLU A 275 -11.48 -10.85 -12.22
CA GLU A 275 -11.87 -11.18 -13.59
C GLU A 275 -10.71 -11.75 -14.41
N GLU A 276 -9.52 -11.14 -14.36
CA GLU A 276 -8.30 -11.63 -15.04
C GLU A 276 -7.88 -13.03 -14.53
N ILE A 277 -7.95 -13.28 -13.21
CA ILE A 277 -7.70 -14.58 -12.58
C ILE A 277 -8.75 -15.61 -12.99
N SER A 278 -10.03 -15.22 -13.07
CA SER A 278 -11.11 -16.08 -13.58
C SER A 278 -10.89 -16.45 -15.05
N LYS A 279 -10.51 -15.47 -15.89
CA LYS A 279 -10.15 -15.68 -17.31
C LYS A 279 -8.93 -16.59 -17.47
N ILE A 280 -7.96 -16.53 -16.54
CA ILE A 280 -6.80 -17.44 -16.47
C ILE A 280 -7.21 -18.85 -16.05
N SER A 281 -7.99 -19.00 -14.97
CA SER A 281 -8.34 -20.30 -14.37
C SER A 281 -9.23 -21.16 -15.27
N GLN A 282 -10.10 -20.51 -16.06
CA GLN A 282 -10.95 -21.17 -17.06
C GLN A 282 -10.19 -21.73 -18.28
N LYS A 283 -8.88 -21.49 -18.45
CA LYS A 283 -8.10 -22.04 -19.58
C LYS A 283 -7.41 -23.35 -19.20
N SER A 284 -7.94 -24.45 -19.74
CA SER A 284 -7.36 -25.80 -19.66
C SER A 284 -5.99 -25.92 -20.35
N VAL A 285 -5.75 -25.18 -21.43
CA VAL A 285 -4.51 -25.25 -22.23
C VAL A 285 -3.41 -24.40 -21.58
N SER A 286 -2.35 -25.04 -21.05
CA SER A 286 -1.32 -24.32 -20.27
C SER A 286 -0.62 -23.21 -21.05
N SER A 287 -0.30 -23.40 -22.33
CA SER A 287 0.33 -22.35 -23.15
C SER A 287 -0.55 -21.10 -23.30
N LYS A 288 -1.87 -21.25 -23.49
CA LYS A 288 -2.82 -20.12 -23.52
C LYS A 288 -2.96 -19.47 -22.13
N ARG A 289 -2.92 -20.27 -21.06
CA ARG A 289 -2.92 -19.78 -19.67
C ARG A 289 -1.66 -18.98 -19.35
N GLU A 290 -0.48 -19.42 -19.81
CA GLU A 290 0.80 -18.74 -19.65
C GLU A 290 0.90 -17.45 -20.48
N GLN A 291 0.29 -17.42 -21.67
CA GLN A 291 0.09 -16.19 -22.45
C GLN A 291 -0.74 -15.17 -21.66
N LEU A 292 -1.90 -15.54 -21.12
CA LEU A 292 -2.73 -14.65 -20.29
C LEU A 292 -2.01 -14.19 -19.01
N CYS A 293 -1.27 -15.09 -18.34
CA CYS A 293 -0.43 -14.72 -17.19
C CYS A 293 0.60 -13.64 -17.57
N THR A 294 1.24 -13.78 -18.74
CA THR A 294 2.22 -12.82 -19.26
C THR A 294 1.59 -11.50 -19.72
N GLU A 295 0.36 -11.55 -20.25
CA GLU A 295 -0.41 -10.40 -20.72
C GLU A 295 -0.97 -9.55 -19.57
N TYR A 296 -1.57 -10.18 -18.56
CA TYR A 296 -2.12 -9.50 -17.38
C TYR A 296 -1.02 -9.16 -16.35
N GLY A 297 0.07 -9.94 -16.32
CA GLY A 297 1.15 -9.79 -15.34
C GLY A 297 0.94 -10.62 -14.08
N LEU A 298 0.00 -11.57 -14.11
CA LEU A 298 -0.47 -12.35 -12.96
C LEU A 298 0.10 -13.77 -12.96
N ARG A 299 0.03 -14.45 -11.82
CA ARG A 299 0.42 -15.85 -11.65
C ARG A 299 -0.73 -16.79 -12.02
N SER A 300 -0.38 -18.00 -12.45
CA SER A 300 -1.34 -19.06 -12.82
C SER A 300 -2.01 -19.76 -11.63
N LEU A 301 -1.53 -19.53 -10.41
CA LEU A 301 -2.22 -19.87 -9.16
C LEU A 301 -2.42 -18.60 -8.33
N PRO A 302 -3.58 -18.44 -7.68
CA PRO A 302 -3.79 -17.38 -6.70
C PRO A 302 -2.89 -17.57 -5.46
N SER A 303 -2.73 -16.50 -4.71
CA SER A 303 -2.11 -16.51 -3.39
C SER A 303 -2.94 -17.30 -2.38
N ILE A 304 -2.28 -17.85 -1.35
CA ILE A 304 -3.02 -18.40 -0.20
C ILE A 304 -3.76 -17.29 0.57
N LEU A 305 -3.31 -16.04 0.44
CA LEU A 305 -3.96 -14.88 1.06
C LEU A 305 -5.17 -14.37 0.28
N ASP A 306 -5.38 -14.79 -0.98
CA ASP A 306 -6.62 -14.49 -1.73
C ASP A 306 -7.85 -15.22 -1.14
N LYS A 307 -7.65 -16.11 -0.15
CA LYS A 307 -8.71 -16.71 0.67
C LYS A 307 -9.15 -15.81 1.83
N LEU A 308 -8.45 -14.71 2.08
CA LEU A 308 -8.75 -13.76 3.16
C LEU A 308 -9.47 -12.54 2.60
N LYS A 309 -10.34 -11.93 3.40
CA LYS A 309 -10.96 -10.63 3.09
C LYS A 309 -9.96 -9.51 3.35
N CYS A 310 -9.15 -9.17 2.35
CA CYS A 310 -8.16 -8.09 2.40
C CYS A 310 -8.04 -7.40 1.05
N GLU A 311 -7.73 -6.09 1.03
CA GLU A 311 -7.50 -5.38 -0.22
C GLU A 311 -6.07 -5.62 -0.74
N ARG A 312 -5.98 -6.57 -1.70
CA ARG A 312 -4.77 -7.20 -2.24
C ARG A 312 -3.63 -6.23 -2.53
N TYR A 313 -3.91 -5.05 -3.08
CA TYR A 313 -2.87 -4.12 -3.56
C TYR A 313 -2.50 -3.03 -2.56
N LEU A 314 -3.40 -2.73 -1.63
CA LEU A 314 -3.21 -1.73 -0.60
C LEU A 314 -2.52 -2.33 0.63
N GLN A 315 -2.97 -3.52 1.07
CA GLN A 315 -2.47 -4.21 2.26
C GLN A 315 -1.19 -5.05 2.02
N MET A 316 -0.73 -5.16 0.77
CA MET A 316 0.53 -5.83 0.40
C MET A 316 1.55 -4.83 -0.20
N PRO A 317 2.09 -3.90 0.61
CA PRO A 317 3.03 -2.88 0.17
C PRO A 317 4.38 -3.48 -0.27
N GLN A 318 5.06 -2.77 -1.17
CA GLN A 318 6.43 -3.11 -1.55
C GLN A 318 7.42 -2.61 -0.50
N ASP A 319 8.33 -3.48 -0.08
CA ASP A 319 9.40 -3.20 0.87
C ASP A 319 10.23 -1.96 0.46
N ILE A 320 10.04 -0.87 1.21
CA ILE A 320 10.62 0.45 0.94
C ILE A 320 12.15 0.41 1.13
N TYR A 321 12.62 -0.30 2.15
CA TYR A 321 14.03 -0.40 2.49
C TYR A 321 14.80 -1.22 1.44
N HIS A 322 14.33 -2.42 1.08
CA HIS A 322 14.97 -3.21 0.03
C HIS A 322 14.87 -2.60 -1.36
N THR A 323 13.83 -1.81 -1.64
CA THR A 323 13.77 -1.00 -2.87
C THR A 323 14.87 0.07 -2.85
N THR A 324 15.00 0.80 -1.74
CA THR A 324 15.92 1.94 -1.61
C THR A 324 17.39 1.52 -1.48
N ALA A 325 17.71 0.53 -0.65
CA ALA A 325 19.04 -0.04 -0.52
C ALA A 325 19.57 -0.57 -1.87
N LYS A 326 18.72 -1.19 -2.70
CA LYS A 326 19.11 -1.62 -4.06
C LYS A 326 19.34 -0.46 -5.03
N LYS A 327 18.66 0.69 -4.87
CA LYS A 327 19.00 1.92 -5.61
C LYS A 327 20.38 2.45 -5.17
N ILE A 328 20.59 2.58 -3.86
CA ILE A 328 21.82 3.13 -3.27
C ILE A 328 23.04 2.27 -3.65
N GLY A 329 22.97 0.95 -3.48
CA GLY A 329 24.07 0.05 -3.85
C GLY A 329 24.39 0.06 -5.36
N ARG A 330 23.39 0.29 -6.23
CA ARG A 330 23.60 0.47 -7.67
C ARG A 330 24.21 1.84 -7.99
N LEU A 331 23.80 2.90 -7.30
CA LEU A 331 24.36 4.24 -7.47
C LEU A 331 25.82 4.29 -7.00
N LEU A 332 26.11 3.68 -5.84
CA LEU A 332 27.47 3.52 -5.32
C LEU A 332 28.34 2.74 -6.29
N LYS A 333 27.92 1.54 -6.71
CA LYS A 333 28.69 0.73 -7.67
C LYS A 333 28.92 1.41 -9.02
N LEU A 334 28.06 2.33 -9.45
CA LEU A 334 28.30 3.15 -10.64
C LEU A 334 29.16 4.39 -10.36
N THR A 335 29.09 4.95 -9.16
CA THR A 335 29.94 6.08 -8.74
C THR A 335 31.39 5.62 -8.61
N CYS A 336 31.66 4.51 -7.90
CA CYS A 336 33.00 3.94 -7.78
C CYS A 336 33.57 3.51 -9.14
N LYS A 337 32.73 2.95 -10.03
CA LYS A 337 33.12 2.62 -11.43
C LYS A 337 33.46 3.83 -12.32
N LEU A 338 33.20 5.06 -11.88
CA LEU A 338 33.61 6.29 -12.56
C LEU A 338 34.90 6.88 -11.96
N PHE A 339 35.44 6.28 -10.91
CA PHE A 339 36.73 6.61 -10.31
C PHE A 339 37.74 5.49 -10.61
N SER A 340 39.02 5.82 -10.58
CA SER A 340 40.11 4.83 -10.54
C SER A 340 40.22 4.22 -9.13
N GLN A 341 41.08 3.20 -8.97
CA GLN A 341 41.32 2.56 -7.67
C GLN A 341 41.76 3.60 -6.60
N GLU A 342 42.67 4.50 -6.95
CA GLU A 342 43.10 5.62 -6.09
C GLU A 342 41.97 6.64 -5.85
N GLY A 343 41.16 6.91 -6.89
CA GLY A 343 40.05 7.86 -6.81
C GLY A 343 38.90 7.40 -5.91
N GLU A 344 38.73 6.09 -5.70
CA GLU A 344 37.76 5.55 -4.73
C GLU A 344 38.24 5.80 -3.29
N ASP A 345 39.51 5.56 -2.99
CA ASP A 345 40.10 5.82 -1.67
C ASP A 345 40.12 7.31 -1.31
N ASP A 346 40.56 8.19 -2.23
CA ASP A 346 40.53 9.63 -1.98
C ASP A 346 39.10 10.19 -1.93
N PHE A 347 38.13 9.61 -2.64
CA PHE A 347 36.71 9.97 -2.47
C PHE A 347 36.21 9.63 -1.06
N ILE A 348 36.52 8.44 -0.53
CA ILE A 348 36.17 8.01 0.83
C ILE A 348 36.84 8.90 1.91
N LYS A 349 38.04 9.40 1.61
CA LYS A 349 38.83 10.30 2.46
C LYS A 349 38.27 11.72 2.48
N ILE A 350 37.91 12.27 1.32
CA ILE A 350 37.29 13.59 1.16
C ILE A 350 35.85 13.61 1.70
N TRP A 351 35.10 12.52 1.55
CA TRP A 351 33.71 12.41 2.04
C TRP A 351 33.56 12.63 3.55
N LYS A 352 34.64 12.51 4.33
CA LYS A 352 34.65 12.77 5.78
C LYS A 352 34.74 14.27 6.14
N ASN A 353 35.19 15.14 5.23
CA ASN A 353 35.65 16.51 5.54
C ASN A 353 34.97 17.63 4.69
N PHE A 354 33.67 17.51 4.41
CA PHE A 354 32.96 18.24 3.34
C PHE A 354 32.99 19.80 3.33
N LYS A 355 33.44 20.38 2.21
CA LYS A 355 32.94 21.63 1.55
C LYS A 355 33.39 21.62 0.07
N ILE A 356 32.55 22.02 -0.91
CA ILE A 356 32.78 21.67 -2.34
C ILE A 356 32.51 22.80 -3.38
N PRO A 357 33.46 23.00 -4.33
CA PRO A 357 33.30 23.40 -5.74
C PRO A 357 33.87 22.33 -6.72
N LYS A 358 33.82 22.35 -8.08
CA LYS A 358 32.96 22.96 -9.14
C LYS A 358 33.28 22.29 -10.52
N ASN A 359 32.63 21.20 -10.96
CA ASN A 359 32.72 20.69 -12.37
C ASN A 359 31.41 20.04 -12.85
N LEU A 360 31.06 20.02 -14.15
CA LEU A 360 29.72 19.70 -14.67
C LEU A 360 29.25 18.25 -14.41
N VAL A 361 30.02 17.24 -14.80
CA VAL A 361 29.67 15.82 -14.54
C VAL A 361 29.66 15.54 -13.04
N LEU A 362 30.64 16.06 -12.30
CA LEU A 362 30.72 15.93 -10.84
C LEU A 362 29.51 16.57 -10.14
N LYS A 363 29.07 17.76 -10.57
CA LYS A 363 27.83 18.42 -10.11
C LYS A 363 26.60 17.53 -10.35
N ALA A 364 26.53 16.83 -11.48
CA ALA A 364 25.41 15.93 -11.79
C ALA A 364 25.39 14.71 -10.85
N ILE A 365 26.55 14.10 -10.60
CA ILE A 365 26.71 12.98 -9.65
C ILE A 365 26.40 13.43 -8.21
N ILE A 366 26.92 14.59 -7.78
CA ILE A 366 26.61 15.19 -6.48
C ILE A 366 25.11 15.49 -6.37
N SER A 367 24.46 15.99 -7.43
CA SER A 367 23.01 16.23 -7.46
C SER A 367 22.21 14.94 -7.28
N CYS A 368 22.63 13.83 -7.90
CA CYS A 368 22.04 12.50 -7.68
C CYS A 368 22.09 12.12 -6.20
N TRP A 369 23.28 12.18 -5.58
CA TRP A 369 23.48 11.86 -4.17
C TRP A 369 22.72 12.79 -3.22
N VAL A 370 22.62 14.09 -3.54
CA VAL A 370 21.82 15.06 -2.77
C VAL A 370 20.32 14.77 -2.86
N GLN A 371 19.77 14.35 -4.01
CA GLN A 371 18.37 13.93 -4.08
C GLN A 371 18.14 12.65 -3.25
N VAL A 372 19.03 11.65 -3.37
CA VAL A 372 18.93 10.40 -2.60
C VAL A 372 19.00 10.67 -1.09
N ALA A 373 19.90 11.54 -0.63
CA ALA A 373 20.00 11.92 0.78
C ALA A 373 18.74 12.66 1.28
N LYS A 374 18.16 13.56 0.49
CA LYS A 374 16.89 14.22 0.81
C LYS A 374 15.72 13.24 0.89
N ILE A 375 15.66 12.29 -0.04
CA ILE A 375 14.67 11.20 -0.01
C ILE A 375 14.85 10.35 1.24
N MET A 376 16.07 9.93 1.60
CA MET A 376 16.32 9.18 2.83
C MET A 376 15.85 9.93 4.08
N LYS A 377 16.15 11.24 4.19
CA LYS A 377 15.68 12.07 5.32
C LYS A 377 14.15 12.15 5.38
N ALA A 378 13.48 12.36 4.25
CA ALA A 378 12.03 12.49 4.19
C ALA A 378 11.32 11.13 4.39
N VAL A 379 11.81 10.06 3.76
CA VAL A 379 11.27 8.69 3.87
C VAL A 379 11.38 8.16 5.29
N PHE A 380 12.47 8.40 6.01
CA PHE A 380 12.66 7.89 7.37
C PHE A 380 12.40 8.96 8.45
N ASN A 381 11.56 9.96 8.16
CA ASN A 381 11.12 10.90 9.19
C ASN A 381 10.16 10.22 10.17
N LYS A 382 10.19 10.63 11.45
CA LYS A 382 9.30 10.07 12.49
C LYS A 382 7.84 10.50 12.32
N GLU A 383 7.63 11.67 11.73
CA GLU A 383 6.33 12.34 11.59
C GLU A 383 6.13 12.78 10.13
N PHE A 384 4.89 12.72 9.65
CA PHE A 384 4.55 13.12 8.29
C PHE A 384 3.38 14.10 8.30
N THR A 385 3.67 15.36 7.99
CA THR A 385 2.66 16.41 7.79
C THR A 385 2.24 16.50 6.32
N LEU A 386 1.16 17.24 6.02
CA LEU A 386 0.78 17.58 4.65
C LEU A 386 1.92 18.27 3.86
N TYR A 387 2.80 19.01 4.55
CA TYR A 387 4.02 19.57 3.96
C TYR A 387 5.06 18.47 3.66
N SER A 388 5.30 17.55 4.60
CA SER A 388 6.25 16.42 4.42
C SER A 388 5.91 15.57 3.20
N TYR A 389 4.62 15.29 2.94
CA TYR A 389 4.21 14.59 1.71
C TYR A 389 4.49 15.42 0.45
N LYS A 390 4.26 16.74 0.46
CA LYS A 390 4.60 17.61 -0.68
C LYS A 390 6.12 17.66 -0.93
N GLU A 391 6.94 17.75 0.11
CA GLU A 391 8.41 17.71 0.00
C GLU A 391 8.89 16.37 -0.57
N LEU A 392 8.46 15.25 0.02
CA LEU A 392 8.85 13.92 -0.46
C LEU A 392 8.41 13.70 -1.91
N GLN A 393 7.22 14.18 -2.31
CA GLN A 393 6.77 14.10 -3.69
C GLN A 393 7.73 14.86 -4.63
N LEU A 394 8.08 16.10 -4.30
CA LEU A 394 9.01 16.91 -5.09
C LEU A 394 10.41 16.28 -5.18
N CYS A 395 10.88 15.62 -4.12
CA CYS A 395 12.16 14.90 -4.13
C CYS A 395 12.12 13.64 -4.99
N LEU A 396 11.08 12.79 -4.87
CA LEU A 396 10.91 11.60 -5.72
C LEU A 396 10.74 11.95 -7.20
N LYS A 397 9.98 13.02 -7.51
CA LYS A 397 9.86 13.60 -8.86
C LYS A 397 11.24 14.00 -9.42
N LYS A 398 12.12 14.60 -8.60
CA LYS A 398 13.49 14.99 -8.98
C LYS A 398 14.43 13.78 -9.16
N GLU A 399 14.40 12.78 -8.27
CA GLU A 399 15.21 11.56 -8.41
C GLU A 399 14.88 10.84 -9.74
N PHE A 400 13.60 10.67 -10.05
CA PHE A 400 13.16 10.01 -11.29
C PHE A 400 13.63 10.73 -12.56
N LEU A 401 13.72 12.07 -12.55
CA LEU A 401 14.19 12.86 -13.68
C LEU A 401 15.71 12.98 -13.77
N ILE A 402 16.44 12.81 -12.67
CA ILE A 402 17.90 13.01 -12.60
C ILE A 402 18.66 11.69 -12.77
N LEU A 403 18.29 10.61 -12.05
CA LEU A 403 19.06 9.35 -12.09
C LEU A 403 19.17 8.75 -13.50
N PRO A 404 18.10 8.64 -14.31
CA PRO A 404 18.20 8.07 -15.66
C PRO A 404 18.95 8.95 -16.66
N LYS A 405 19.01 10.28 -16.42
CA LYS A 405 19.78 11.23 -17.26
C LYS A 405 21.28 11.13 -17.03
N VAL A 406 21.71 10.90 -15.78
CA VAL A 406 23.14 10.77 -15.43
C VAL A 406 23.62 9.32 -15.63
N PHE A 407 22.77 8.33 -15.44
CA PHE A 407 23.13 6.92 -15.52
C PHE A 407 22.11 6.12 -16.33
N ALA A 408 22.44 5.75 -17.58
CA ALA A 408 21.58 4.96 -18.46
C ALA A 408 21.09 3.63 -17.81
N SER A 409 21.85 3.03 -16.88
CA SER A 409 21.42 1.82 -16.16
C SER A 409 20.23 2.01 -15.21
N PHE A 410 19.80 3.25 -14.97
CA PHE A 410 18.60 3.61 -14.21
C PHE A 410 17.37 3.80 -15.13
N VAL A 411 17.53 3.85 -16.46
CA VAL A 411 16.38 3.85 -17.40
C VAL A 411 15.58 2.55 -17.24
N ASN A 412 14.25 2.68 -17.17
CA ASN A 412 13.31 1.56 -16.97
C ASN A 412 13.59 0.65 -15.75
N LEU A 413 14.35 1.12 -14.75
CA LEU A 413 14.68 0.33 -13.56
C LEU A 413 13.49 0.29 -12.59
N PRO A 414 12.89 -0.90 -12.29
CA PRO A 414 11.70 -0.98 -11.44
C PRO A 414 11.86 -0.32 -10.06
N ASN A 415 13.07 -0.39 -9.48
CA ASN A 415 13.34 0.17 -8.16
C ASN A 415 13.15 1.70 -8.07
N ILE A 416 13.26 2.44 -9.20
CA ILE A 416 12.95 3.88 -9.23
C ILE A 416 11.45 4.08 -9.46
N TYR A 417 10.86 3.29 -10.34
CA TYR A 417 9.46 3.39 -10.68
C TYR A 417 8.56 3.16 -9.46
N ILE A 418 8.93 2.21 -8.59
CA ILE A 418 8.24 1.92 -7.31
C ILE A 418 8.07 3.17 -6.43
N ASN A 419 8.99 4.15 -6.50
CA ASN A 419 8.86 5.43 -5.79
C ASN A 419 7.53 6.15 -6.09
N MET A 420 6.97 5.98 -7.29
CA MET A 420 5.72 6.62 -7.68
C MET A 420 4.52 6.10 -6.88
N HIS A 421 4.56 4.83 -6.44
CA HIS A 421 3.53 4.25 -5.58
C HIS A 421 3.75 4.53 -4.10
N LEU A 422 5.02 4.68 -3.66
CA LEU A 422 5.38 4.96 -2.26
C LEU A 422 4.57 6.13 -1.69
N LEU A 423 4.46 7.24 -2.44
CA LEU A 423 3.77 8.43 -1.97
C LEU A 423 2.27 8.43 -2.24
N MET A 424 1.82 7.76 -3.28
CA MET A 424 0.42 7.86 -3.74
C MET A 424 -0.53 7.04 -2.86
N TYR A 425 -0.13 5.81 -2.51
CA TYR A 425 -0.94 4.91 -1.69
C TYR A 425 -0.32 4.67 -0.31
N TYR A 426 0.91 4.15 -0.27
CA TYR A 426 1.49 3.68 0.99
C TYR A 426 1.68 4.79 2.02
N ALA A 427 2.14 5.97 1.60
CA ALA A 427 2.28 7.14 2.47
C ALA A 427 0.94 7.72 2.97
N LYS A 428 -0.10 7.79 2.12
CA LYS A 428 -1.43 8.34 2.50
C LYS A 428 -2.24 7.39 3.39
N THR A 429 -2.11 6.07 3.19
CA THR A 429 -2.94 5.05 3.88
C THR A 429 -2.25 4.45 5.10
N PHE A 430 -0.93 4.27 5.04
CA PHE A 430 -0.15 3.50 6.02
C PHE A 430 1.15 4.25 6.38
N SER A 431 1.04 5.42 6.99
CA SER A 431 2.19 6.24 7.46
C SER A 431 3.21 5.45 8.30
N ILE A 432 2.75 4.39 8.97
CA ILE A 432 3.52 3.39 9.72
C ILE A 432 4.64 2.75 8.86
N LEU A 433 4.45 2.56 7.55
CA LEU A 433 5.40 1.85 6.66
C LEU A 433 6.81 2.45 6.61
N PHE A 434 6.94 3.73 6.98
CA PHE A 434 8.22 4.42 7.04
C PHE A 434 9.00 4.12 8.33
N VAL A 435 8.33 3.69 9.40
CA VAL A 435 8.97 3.37 10.69
C VAL A 435 9.33 1.89 10.71
N ASN A 436 10.55 1.65 10.24
CA ASN A 436 11.13 0.42 9.68
C ASN A 436 11.23 -0.84 10.59
N SER A 437 10.13 -1.28 11.22
CA SER A 437 10.05 -2.51 12.04
C SER A 437 10.62 -3.74 11.32
N GLN A 438 10.32 -3.91 10.04
CA GLN A 438 10.78 -5.05 9.21
C GLN A 438 12.30 -5.21 9.20
N VAL A 439 13.06 -4.12 9.22
CA VAL A 439 14.53 -4.17 9.19
C VAL A 439 15.12 -4.43 10.57
N ASP A 440 14.58 -3.80 11.61
CA ASP A 440 14.95 -4.11 12.99
C ASP A 440 14.78 -5.62 13.25
N ILE A 441 13.63 -6.20 12.83
CA ILE A 441 13.36 -7.65 12.88
C ILE A 441 14.40 -8.43 12.07
N LYS A 442 14.70 -8.01 10.84
CA LYS A 442 15.55 -8.79 9.93
C LYS A 442 17.02 -8.83 10.36
N GLU A 443 17.56 -7.71 10.84
CA GLU A 443 18.91 -7.68 11.40
C GLU A 443 18.96 -8.44 12.73
N MET A 444 18.00 -8.22 13.63
CA MET A 444 17.86 -8.97 14.90
C MET A 444 17.84 -10.49 14.68
N VAL A 445 16.99 -10.99 13.78
CA VAL A 445 16.93 -12.42 13.48
C VAL A 445 18.20 -12.91 12.78
N HIS A 446 18.81 -12.12 11.90
CA HIS A 446 20.11 -12.50 11.32
C HIS A 446 21.22 -12.59 12.38
N HIS A 447 21.21 -11.71 13.39
CA HIS A 447 22.11 -11.77 14.54
C HIS A 447 21.85 -12.99 15.42
N ILE A 448 20.58 -13.36 15.69
CA ILE A 448 20.24 -14.58 16.43
C ILE A 448 20.76 -15.83 15.69
N PHE A 449 20.48 -15.96 14.39
CA PHE A 449 20.98 -17.10 13.59
C PHE A 449 22.50 -17.10 13.35
N LYS A 450 23.20 -15.97 13.52
CA LYS A 450 24.68 -15.92 13.57
C LYS A 450 25.25 -16.24 14.96
N GLY A 451 24.57 -15.82 16.02
CA GLY A 451 24.92 -16.14 17.41
C GLY A 451 24.71 -17.63 17.73
N MET A 452 23.71 -18.25 17.09
CA MET A 452 23.56 -19.70 16.97
C MET A 452 24.67 -20.29 16.08
N ASN A 453 25.88 -20.30 16.62
CA ASN A 453 26.99 -21.09 16.11
C ASN A 453 26.58 -22.57 16.10
N PHE A 454 26.20 -23.09 14.94
CA PHE A 454 26.00 -24.53 14.71
C PHE A 454 27.35 -25.27 14.77
N LYS A 455 27.93 -25.37 15.98
CA LYS A 455 29.07 -26.22 16.30
C LYS A 455 28.67 -27.70 16.16
N LYS A 456 28.68 -28.19 14.92
CA LYS A 456 28.56 -29.62 14.55
C LYS A 456 27.55 -30.41 15.39
N ILE A 457 26.26 -30.05 15.30
CA ILE A 457 25.20 -31.01 15.65
C ILE A 457 25.20 -32.10 14.57
N LYS A 458 26.06 -33.10 14.74
CA LYS A 458 25.83 -34.41 14.12
C LYS A 458 24.59 -34.99 14.79
N PHE A 459 23.49 -35.07 14.06
CA PHE A 459 22.51 -36.11 14.37
C PHE A 459 23.18 -37.46 14.08
N CYS A 460 23.25 -38.33 15.08
CA CYS A 460 23.60 -39.72 14.86
C CYS A 460 22.35 -40.43 14.34
N GLU A 461 22.38 -40.84 13.07
CA GLU A 461 21.36 -41.74 12.50
C GLU A 461 21.56 -43.17 13.03
N ASN A 462 21.29 -43.37 14.32
CA ASN A 462 21.11 -44.70 14.90
C ASN A 462 19.63 -45.10 14.77
N LEU A 463 19.20 -45.32 13.53
CA LEU A 463 18.04 -46.13 13.21
C LEU A 463 18.53 -47.54 12.85
N GLN A 464 18.62 -48.39 13.88
CA GLN A 464 18.61 -49.84 13.71
C GLN A 464 17.25 -50.36 14.17
N ASN A 465 16.79 -51.45 13.55
CA ASN A 465 15.60 -52.20 13.96
C ASN A 465 15.87 -53.00 15.24
#